data_AF-A0A520NE65-F1
#
_entry.id   AF-A0A520NE65-F1
#
_cell.length_a   1.000
_cell.length_b   1.000
_cell.length_c   1.000
_cell.angle_alpha   90.00
_cell.angle_beta   90.00
_cell.angle_gamma   90.00
#
_symmetry.space_group_name_H-M   'P 1'
#
loop_
_entity.id
_entity.type
_entity.pdbx_description
1 polymer ?
#
loop_
_entity_poly.entity_id
_entity_poly.type
_entity_poly.pdbx_seq_one_letter_code
_entity_poly.pdbx_strand_id
1 'polypeptide(L)'
;MATKIIRVMGETDIVDIDVDAHDGGTNAKLMGLDLVDKINILGHWMDQDRGEALAADPEYLAAMTAIAAEVQANGTMGATFANGTNFMLLTILREKWPVGSKAKFQKIAERVGAEHTYLAIACGPAKVDDLNDDDALKKAETSQLGLALTNFRRMRKQFANSSAVQTLIRQGI
;
A
#
# COMPACT_ATOMS: atom_id res chain seq x y z
N MET A 1 2.03 -18.61 -12.05
CA MET A 1 0.75 -18.14 -11.46
C MET A 1 1.07 -17.70 -10.05
N ALA A 2 0.55 -16.55 -9.63
CA ALA A 2 0.80 -16.03 -8.29
C ALA A 2 0.24 -16.98 -7.23
N THR A 3 1.03 -17.26 -6.20
CA THR A 3 0.57 -18.05 -5.05
C THR A 3 0.15 -17.16 -3.89
N LYS A 4 0.58 -15.89 -3.87
CA LYS A 4 0.16 -14.86 -2.92
C LYS A 4 0.11 -13.49 -3.58
N ILE A 5 -1.04 -12.82 -3.45
CA ILE A 5 -1.23 -11.46 -3.96
C ILE A 5 -1.30 -10.48 -2.80
N ILE A 6 -0.50 -9.41 -2.88
CA ILE A 6 -0.75 -8.18 -2.16
C ILE A 6 -1.34 -7.17 -3.15
N ARG A 7 -2.57 -6.74 -2.90
CA ARG A 7 -3.19 -5.63 -3.62
C ARG A 7 -2.76 -4.34 -2.95
N VAL A 8 -1.99 -3.50 -3.63
CA VAL A 8 -1.57 -2.19 -3.13
C VAL A 8 -2.57 -1.14 -3.60
N MET A 9 -3.23 -0.49 -2.65
CA MET A 9 -4.20 0.59 -2.90
C MET A 9 -3.60 1.93 -2.49
N GLY A 10 -3.41 2.81 -3.46
CA GLY A 10 -3.01 4.19 -3.27
C GLY A 10 -4.18 5.14 -3.04
N GLU A 11 -3.95 6.43 -3.29
CA GLU A 11 -5.03 7.43 -3.27
C GLU A 11 -5.93 7.34 -4.50
N THR A 12 -5.36 6.94 -5.64
CA THR A 12 -6.02 6.92 -6.94
C THR A 12 -5.95 5.54 -7.60
N ASP A 13 -4.81 4.86 -7.48
CA ASP A 13 -4.53 3.61 -8.21
C ASP A 13 -4.58 2.38 -7.31
N ILE A 14 -4.80 1.23 -7.95
CA ILE A 14 -4.69 -0.10 -7.33
C ILE A 14 -3.78 -0.96 -8.21
N VAL A 15 -2.77 -1.60 -7.60
CA VAL A 15 -1.82 -2.48 -8.30
C VAL A 15 -1.73 -3.82 -7.56
N ASP A 16 -1.86 -4.91 -8.30
CA ASP A 16 -1.70 -6.26 -7.77
C ASP A 16 -0.24 -6.73 -7.89
N ILE A 17 0.28 -7.22 -6.77
CA ILE A 17 1.66 -7.66 -6.63
C ILE A 17 1.68 -9.14 -6.27
N ASP A 18 2.38 -9.94 -7.08
CA ASP A 18 2.77 -11.30 -6.73
C ASP A 18 3.98 -11.24 -5.78
N VAL A 19 3.75 -11.52 -4.51
CA VAL A 19 4.80 -11.41 -3.47
C VAL A 19 5.90 -12.44 -3.69
N ASP A 20 5.53 -13.61 -4.23
CA ASP A 20 6.47 -14.70 -4.46
C ASP A 20 7.35 -14.43 -5.72
N ALA A 21 7.03 -13.40 -6.51
CA ALA A 21 7.88 -12.91 -7.59
C ALA A 21 9.04 -12.04 -7.09
N HIS A 22 9.09 -11.70 -5.80
CA HIS A 22 10.24 -11.02 -5.21
C HIS A 22 11.47 -11.95 -5.20
N ASP A 23 12.52 -11.56 -5.93
CA ASP A 23 13.77 -12.32 -6.06
C ASP A 23 14.70 -12.24 -4.83
N GLY A 24 14.30 -11.51 -3.78
CA GLY A 24 15.11 -11.26 -2.58
C GLY A 24 16.29 -10.30 -2.83
N GLY A 25 16.40 -9.76 -4.04
CA GLY A 25 17.43 -8.80 -4.42
C GLY A 25 17.13 -7.40 -3.90
N THR A 26 18.19 -6.61 -3.69
CA THR A 26 18.04 -5.17 -3.41
C THR A 26 17.83 -4.43 -4.73
N ASN A 27 16.64 -3.87 -4.94
CA ASN A 27 16.34 -3.05 -6.11
C ASN A 27 17.13 -1.72 -6.04
N ALA A 28 17.73 -1.31 -7.17
CA ALA A 28 18.56 -0.10 -7.24
C ALA A 28 17.82 1.17 -6.81
N LYS A 29 16.52 1.29 -7.11
CA LYS A 29 15.68 2.43 -6.70
C LYS A 29 15.46 2.52 -5.19
N LEU A 30 15.73 1.43 -4.45
CA LEU A 30 15.51 1.31 -3.01
C LEU A 30 16.81 1.31 -2.20
N MET A 31 17.96 1.34 -2.88
CA MET A 31 19.26 1.27 -2.23
C MET A 31 19.47 2.49 -1.32
N GLY A 32 19.78 2.23 -0.04
CA GLY A 32 20.02 3.28 0.95
C GLY A 32 18.76 3.89 1.57
N LEU A 33 17.56 3.45 1.18
CA LEU A 33 16.30 3.90 1.78
C LEU A 33 15.92 3.04 3.00
N ASP A 34 15.45 3.70 4.05
CA ASP A 34 14.80 3.02 5.18
C ASP A 34 13.34 2.63 4.81
N LEU A 35 12.68 1.80 5.64
CA LEU A 35 11.30 1.38 5.36
C LEU A 35 10.32 2.56 5.28
N VAL A 36 10.57 3.63 6.03
CA VAL A 36 9.72 4.83 5.98
C VAL A 36 9.86 5.51 4.62
N ASP A 37 11.07 5.68 4.12
CA ASP A 37 11.34 6.23 2.78
C ASP A 37 10.73 5.37 1.68
N LYS A 38 10.87 4.05 1.79
CA LYS A 38 10.26 3.08 0.88
C LYS A 38 8.73 3.21 0.83
N ILE A 39 8.07 3.35 1.98
CA ILE A 39 6.61 3.57 2.02
C ILE A 39 6.25 4.92 1.36
N ASN A 40 7.03 5.96 1.60
CA ASN A 40 6.74 7.30 1.06
C ASN A 40 6.96 7.37 -0.46
N ILE A 41 8.02 6.74 -0.99
CA ILE A 41 8.25 6.69 -2.43
C ILE A 41 7.18 5.84 -3.13
N LEU A 42 6.77 4.71 -2.53
CA LEU A 42 5.68 3.89 -3.06
C LEU A 42 4.35 4.65 -3.06
N GLY A 43 4.04 5.35 -1.96
CA GLY A 43 2.86 6.19 -1.87
C GLY A 43 2.85 7.29 -2.93
N HIS A 44 4.00 7.90 -3.20
CA HIS A 44 4.13 8.88 -4.27
C HIS A 44 3.88 8.27 -5.66
N TRP A 45 4.37 7.06 -5.92
CA TRP A 45 4.13 6.36 -7.19
C TRP A 45 2.66 5.95 -7.38
N MET A 46 2.00 5.55 -6.29
CA MET A 46 0.58 5.14 -6.25
C MET A 46 -0.41 6.33 -6.19
N ASP A 47 0.10 7.54 -6.43
CA ASP A 47 -0.63 8.78 -6.32
C ASP A 47 -0.53 9.56 -7.64
N GLN A 48 -1.55 10.38 -7.91
CA GLN A 48 -1.73 11.15 -9.15
C GLN A 48 -1.98 10.32 -10.42
N ASP A 49 -2.68 9.18 -10.30
CA ASP A 49 -3.04 8.32 -11.45
C ASP A 49 -1.82 7.79 -12.24
N ARG A 50 -0.71 7.52 -11.52
CA ARG A 50 0.57 7.05 -12.10
C ARG A 50 0.88 5.60 -11.74
N GLY A 51 0.18 5.01 -10.77
CA GLY A 51 0.51 3.71 -10.21
C GLY A 51 0.50 2.61 -11.25
N GLU A 52 -0.56 2.50 -12.04
CA GLU A 52 -0.68 1.50 -13.11
C GLU A 52 0.37 1.69 -14.20
N ALA A 53 0.61 2.94 -14.62
CA ALA A 53 1.59 3.26 -15.65
C ALA A 53 3.02 2.91 -15.20
N LEU A 54 3.35 3.16 -13.93
CA LEU A 54 4.64 2.78 -13.36
C LEU A 54 4.76 1.27 -13.16
N ALA A 55 3.68 0.59 -12.77
CA ALA A 55 3.67 -0.87 -12.63
C ALA A 55 3.88 -1.61 -13.96
N ALA A 56 3.62 -0.96 -15.10
CA ALA A 56 3.94 -1.52 -16.42
C ALA A 56 5.45 -1.56 -16.71
N ASP A 57 6.26 -0.75 -16.00
CA ASP A 57 7.72 -0.82 -16.06
C ASP A 57 8.24 -1.90 -15.09
N PRO A 58 8.95 -2.94 -15.57
CA PRO A 58 9.45 -4.02 -14.74
C PRO A 58 10.34 -3.57 -13.57
N GLU A 59 11.10 -2.48 -13.73
CA GLU A 59 11.99 -1.99 -12.67
C GLU A 59 11.19 -1.38 -11.51
N TYR A 60 10.13 -0.64 -11.83
CA TYR A 60 9.19 -0.09 -10.85
C TYR A 60 8.35 -1.18 -10.22
N LEU A 61 7.81 -2.12 -10.99
CA LEU A 61 7.06 -3.26 -10.46
C LEU A 61 7.91 -4.08 -9.49
N ALA A 62 9.17 -4.36 -9.82
CA ALA A 62 10.09 -5.05 -8.91
C ALA A 62 10.35 -4.25 -7.62
N ALA A 63 10.45 -2.91 -7.73
CA ALA A 63 10.60 -2.05 -6.55
C ALA A 63 9.34 -2.05 -5.69
N MET A 64 8.15 -1.89 -6.28
CA MET A 64 6.86 -1.98 -5.57
C MET A 64 6.72 -3.34 -4.87
N THR A 65 7.10 -4.42 -5.55
CA THR A 65 7.09 -5.79 -5.02
C THR A 65 7.99 -5.93 -3.81
N ALA A 66 9.23 -5.44 -3.88
CA ALA A 66 10.17 -5.47 -2.78
C ALA A 66 9.66 -4.70 -1.56
N ILE A 67 9.07 -3.51 -1.76
CA ILE A 67 8.50 -2.71 -0.67
C ILE A 67 7.32 -3.43 -0.03
N ALA A 68 6.39 -3.97 -0.83
CA ALA A 68 5.23 -4.70 -0.32
C ALA A 68 5.64 -5.95 0.47
N ALA A 69 6.62 -6.71 -0.03
CA ALA A 69 7.19 -7.87 0.66
C ALA A 69 7.85 -7.47 1.99
N GLU A 70 8.60 -6.37 2.02
CA GLU A 70 9.25 -5.87 3.23
C GLU A 70 8.24 -5.36 4.27
N VAL A 71 7.19 -4.63 3.84
CA VAL A 71 6.09 -4.20 4.71
C VAL A 71 5.37 -5.39 5.33
N GLN A 72 5.13 -6.44 4.52
CA GLN A 72 4.55 -7.70 4.96
C GLN A 72 5.45 -8.41 5.98
N ALA A 73 6.75 -8.51 5.72
CA ALA A 73 7.70 -9.19 6.61
C ALA A 73 7.90 -8.46 7.95
N ASN A 74 7.87 -7.12 7.95
CA ASN A 74 8.00 -6.31 9.16
C ASN A 74 6.72 -6.27 10.01
N GLY A 75 5.62 -6.86 9.54
CA GLY A 75 4.39 -6.99 10.31
C GLY A 75 3.78 -5.63 10.68
N THR A 76 3.84 -4.65 9.77
CA THR A 76 3.22 -3.34 9.99
C THR A 76 1.74 -3.55 10.31
N MET A 77 1.32 -3.18 11.53
CA MET A 77 -0.03 -3.44 12.06
C MET A 77 -0.45 -4.92 12.20
N GLY A 78 0.51 -5.86 12.24
CA GLY A 78 0.27 -7.27 12.58
C GLY A 78 -0.29 -8.14 11.45
N ALA A 79 -0.42 -7.61 10.23
CA ALA A 79 -0.90 -8.37 9.07
C ALA A 79 0.27 -9.04 8.35
N THR A 80 0.64 -10.23 8.79
CA THR A 80 1.44 -11.18 8.00
C THR A 80 0.50 -12.19 7.37
N PHE A 81 0.87 -12.85 6.26
CA PHE A 81 0.07 -13.95 5.74
C PHE A 81 0.02 -15.06 6.81
N ALA A 82 -1.15 -15.28 7.38
CA ALA A 82 -1.41 -16.41 8.25
C ALA A 82 -1.44 -17.71 7.41
N ASN A 83 -1.26 -18.85 8.07
CA ASN A 83 -1.20 -20.14 7.39
C ASN A 83 -2.49 -20.38 6.56
N GLY A 84 -2.33 -20.68 5.27
CA GLY A 84 -3.44 -20.86 4.33
C GLY A 84 -3.96 -19.59 3.66
N THR A 85 -3.62 -18.37 4.11
CA THR A 85 -4.02 -17.12 3.44
C THR A 85 -3.11 -16.78 2.26
N ASN A 86 -3.68 -16.15 1.23
CA ASN A 86 -3.01 -15.88 -0.04
C ASN A 86 -3.41 -14.54 -0.69
N PHE A 87 -4.25 -13.74 -0.03
CA PHE A 87 -4.60 -12.39 -0.47
C PHE A 87 -4.53 -11.38 0.68
N MET A 88 -3.98 -10.19 0.44
CA MET A 88 -3.94 -9.10 1.41
C MET A 88 -4.04 -7.75 0.70
N LEU A 89 -4.84 -6.84 1.25
CA LEU A 89 -4.89 -5.45 0.84
C LEU A 89 -3.88 -4.64 1.65
N LEU A 90 -3.00 -3.93 0.97
CA LEU A 90 -2.06 -2.98 1.54
C LEU A 90 -2.45 -1.58 1.08
N THR A 91 -2.93 -0.73 1.99
CA THR A 91 -3.26 0.65 1.65
C THR A 91 -2.06 1.55 1.92
N ILE A 92 -1.79 2.52 1.04
CA ILE A 92 -0.71 3.51 1.18
C ILE A 92 -1.31 4.89 0.97
N LEU A 93 -1.59 5.57 2.07
CA LEU A 93 -2.51 6.72 2.10
C LEU A 93 -1.81 7.96 2.66
N ARG A 94 -2.21 9.14 2.16
CA ARG A 94 -1.62 10.43 2.54
C ARG A 94 -1.90 10.77 4.01
N GLU A 95 -0.86 11.17 4.73
CA GLU A 95 -1.00 11.74 6.07
C GLU A 95 -1.66 13.13 6.04
N LYS A 96 -2.18 13.52 7.20
CA LYS A 96 -2.92 14.76 7.47
C LYS A 96 -2.21 16.01 6.95
N TRP A 97 -0.90 16.08 7.10
CA TRP A 97 -0.16 17.31 6.86
C TRP A 97 0.47 17.24 5.47
N PRO A 98 0.16 18.21 4.59
CA PRO A 98 0.90 18.31 3.34
C PRO A 98 2.36 18.67 3.66
N VAL A 99 3.25 18.35 2.73
CA VAL A 99 4.68 18.70 2.84
C VAL A 99 4.83 20.22 3.04
N GLY A 100 5.76 20.61 3.91
CA GLY A 100 5.96 22.01 4.31
C GLY A 100 5.09 22.49 5.48
N SER A 101 4.05 21.75 5.90
CA SER A 101 3.22 22.15 7.05
C SER A 101 3.89 21.90 8.41
N LYS A 102 4.80 20.92 8.51
CA LYS A 102 5.71 20.75 9.65
C LYS A 102 7.07 20.24 9.18
N ALA A 103 8.13 20.67 9.87
CA ALA A 103 9.51 20.31 9.54
C ALA A 103 9.76 18.79 9.48
N LYS A 104 9.08 17.99 10.31
CA LYS A 104 9.22 16.51 10.27
C LYS A 104 8.72 15.92 8.95
N PHE A 105 7.51 16.29 8.51
CA PHE A 105 6.92 15.75 7.29
C PHE A 105 7.67 16.23 6.06
N GLN A 106 8.12 17.49 6.08
CA GLN A 106 8.97 18.04 5.03
C GLN A 106 10.28 17.25 4.88
N LYS A 107 11.01 17.04 5.99
CA LYS A 107 12.25 16.26 5.95
C LYS A 107 12.06 14.86 5.38
N ILE A 108 11.02 14.13 5.77
CA ILE A 108 10.76 12.77 5.30
C ILE A 108 10.47 12.77 3.80
N ALA A 109 9.57 13.64 3.35
CA ALA A 109 9.19 13.69 1.94
C ALA A 109 10.34 14.16 1.03
N GLU A 110 11.15 15.13 1.49
CA GLU A 110 12.34 15.61 0.76
C GLU A 110 13.38 14.51 0.52
N ARG A 111 13.52 13.51 1.41
CA ARG A 111 14.46 12.38 1.21
C ARG A 111 14.17 11.59 -0.06
N VAL A 112 12.91 11.52 -0.47
CA VAL A 112 12.43 10.70 -1.60
C VAL A 112 11.72 11.51 -2.69
N GLY A 113 11.72 12.85 -2.58
CA GLY A 113 11.06 13.73 -3.54
C GLY A 113 9.53 13.62 -3.58
N ALA A 114 8.90 13.16 -2.50
CA ALA A 114 7.45 12.98 -2.44
C ALA A 114 6.71 14.30 -2.15
N GLU A 115 5.49 14.45 -2.66
CA GLU A 115 4.63 15.62 -2.39
C GLU A 115 3.86 15.53 -1.06
N HIS A 116 3.68 14.31 -0.57
CA HIS A 116 3.04 14.01 0.69
C HIS A 116 3.90 13.06 1.51
N THR A 117 3.54 12.93 2.78
CA THR A 117 3.96 11.76 3.56
C THR A 117 2.86 10.73 3.55
N TYR A 118 3.22 9.46 3.52
CA TYR A 118 2.30 8.33 3.34
C TYR A 118 2.46 7.32 4.47
N LEU A 119 1.36 6.64 4.78
CA LEU A 119 1.34 5.52 5.73
C LEU A 119 0.82 4.27 5.05
N ALA A 120 1.57 3.19 5.24
CA ALA A 120 1.15 1.85 4.91
C ALA A 120 0.24 1.29 6.02
N ILE A 121 -0.97 0.86 5.66
CA ILE A 121 -1.87 0.08 6.52
C ILE A 121 -2.18 -1.22 5.79
N ALA A 122 -1.66 -2.31 6.33
CA ALA A 122 -1.99 -3.65 5.88
C ALA A 122 -3.32 -4.10 6.52
N CYS A 123 -4.28 -4.49 5.68
CA CYS A 123 -5.52 -5.11 6.11
C CYS A 123 -5.31 -6.58 6.48
N GLY A 124 -6.27 -7.18 7.19
CA GLY A 124 -6.16 -8.58 7.60
C GLY A 124 -6.10 -9.53 6.40
N PRO A 125 -5.18 -10.51 6.37
CA PRO A 125 -5.05 -11.43 5.25
C PRO A 125 -6.31 -12.30 5.07
N ALA A 126 -6.60 -12.70 3.85
CA ALA A 126 -7.72 -13.55 3.49
C ALA A 126 -7.28 -14.74 2.63
N LYS A 127 -8.13 -15.78 2.64
CA LYS A 127 -8.07 -16.85 1.67
C LYS A 127 -8.96 -16.48 0.48
N VAL A 128 -8.42 -16.61 -0.72
CA VAL A 128 -9.14 -16.56 -1.99
C VAL A 128 -8.87 -17.88 -2.73
N ASP A 129 -9.93 -18.47 -3.29
CA ASP A 129 -9.85 -19.79 -3.93
C ASP A 129 -9.15 -19.73 -5.30
N ASP A 130 -9.51 -18.74 -6.13
CA ASP A 130 -8.85 -18.44 -7.41
C ASP A 130 -8.33 -17.01 -7.43
N LEU A 131 -7.00 -16.86 -7.52
CA LEU A 131 -6.33 -15.56 -7.56
C LEU A 131 -6.37 -14.91 -8.96
N ASN A 132 -6.89 -15.60 -9.98
CA ASN A 132 -7.11 -15.03 -11.32
C ASN A 132 -8.56 -14.56 -11.53
N ASP A 133 -9.43 -14.76 -10.54
CA ASP A 133 -10.81 -14.29 -10.57
C ASP A 133 -10.90 -12.86 -10.00
N ASP A 134 -10.99 -11.87 -10.90
CA ASP A 134 -11.09 -10.45 -10.55
C ASP A 134 -12.27 -10.15 -9.64
N ASP A 135 -13.40 -10.86 -9.79
CA ASP A 135 -14.58 -10.66 -8.94
C ASP A 135 -14.33 -11.22 -7.53
N ALA A 136 -13.63 -12.35 -7.42
CA ALA A 136 -13.19 -12.88 -6.13
C ALA A 136 -12.22 -11.92 -5.42
N LEU A 137 -11.26 -11.33 -6.15
CA LEU A 137 -10.33 -10.36 -5.60
C LEU A 137 -11.04 -9.08 -5.14
N LYS A 138 -11.95 -8.52 -5.95
CA LYS A 138 -12.76 -7.34 -5.58
C LYS A 138 -13.63 -7.60 -4.35
N LYS A 139 -14.21 -8.79 -4.23
CA LYS A 139 -14.99 -9.18 -3.06
C LYS A 139 -14.12 -9.28 -1.80
N ALA A 140 -12.93 -9.86 -1.92
CA ALA A 140 -11.97 -9.94 -0.82
C ALA A 140 -11.48 -8.56 -0.38
N GLU A 141 -11.14 -7.68 -1.34
CA GLU A 141 -10.79 -6.28 -1.11
C GLU A 141 -11.90 -5.54 -0.34
N THR A 142 -13.13 -5.60 -0.84
CA THR A 142 -14.30 -4.97 -0.21
C THR A 142 -14.50 -5.46 1.23
N SER A 143 -14.39 -6.78 1.45
CA SER A 143 -14.48 -7.37 2.78
C SER A 143 -13.37 -6.87 3.71
N GLN A 144 -12.13 -6.77 3.23
CA GLN A 144 -11.00 -6.28 4.03
C GLN A 144 -11.13 -4.80 4.38
N LEU A 145 -11.60 -3.98 3.43
CA LEU A 145 -11.90 -2.55 3.67
C LEU A 145 -13.01 -2.36 4.69
N GLY A 146 -14.10 -3.14 4.59
CA GLY A 146 -15.21 -3.10 5.56
C GLY A 146 -14.75 -3.45 6.98
N LEU A 147 -13.90 -4.46 7.14
CA LEU A 147 -13.30 -4.82 8.44
C LEU A 147 -12.35 -3.72 8.96
N ALA A 148 -11.59 -3.09 8.08
CA ALA A 148 -10.65 -2.01 8.43
C ALA A 148 -11.34 -0.66 8.68
N LEU A 149 -12.60 -0.48 8.26
CA LEU A 149 -13.34 0.78 8.34
C LEU A 149 -13.37 1.40 9.74
N THR A 150 -13.52 0.58 10.77
CA THR A 150 -13.52 1.06 12.16
C THR A 150 -12.16 1.68 12.55
N ASN A 151 -11.06 1.11 12.06
CA ASN A 151 -9.72 1.65 12.28
C ASN A 151 -9.52 2.94 11.50
N PHE A 152 -9.94 3.01 10.23
CA PHE A 152 -9.89 4.25 9.45
C PHE A 152 -10.73 5.37 10.07
N ARG A 153 -11.91 5.07 10.64
CA ARG A 153 -12.71 6.05 11.40
C ARG A 153 -11.96 6.58 12.63
N ARG A 154 -11.27 5.71 13.38
CA ARG A 154 -10.42 6.12 14.52
C ARG A 154 -9.25 7.00 14.07
N MET A 155 -8.63 6.65 12.94
CA MET A 155 -7.49 7.35 12.35
C MET A 155 -7.89 8.53 11.44
N ARG A 156 -9.18 8.89 11.36
CA ARG A 156 -9.68 9.90 10.41
C ARG A 156 -8.91 11.22 10.45
N LYS A 157 -8.48 11.66 11.64
CA LYS A 157 -7.68 12.89 11.79
C LYS A 157 -6.29 12.75 11.19
N GLN A 158 -5.70 11.56 11.24
CA GLN A 158 -4.37 11.26 10.68
C GLN A 158 -4.40 11.20 9.15
N PHE A 159 -5.55 10.94 8.53
CA PHE A 159 -5.76 10.87 7.09
C PHE A 159 -6.62 12.02 6.54
N ALA A 160 -6.53 13.22 7.15
CA ALA A 160 -7.40 14.33 6.76
C ALA A 160 -7.21 14.79 5.29
N ASN A 161 -6.05 14.52 4.69
CA ASN A 161 -5.74 14.83 3.30
C ASN A 161 -5.83 13.61 2.35
N SER A 162 -6.23 12.45 2.86
CA SER A 162 -6.46 11.26 2.04
C SER A 162 -7.89 11.26 1.51
N SER A 163 -8.04 11.44 0.20
CA SER A 163 -9.35 11.35 -0.46
C SER A 163 -9.89 9.93 -0.40
N ALA A 164 -9.03 8.92 -0.54
CA ALA A 164 -9.43 7.52 -0.48
C ALA A 164 -10.06 7.18 0.90
N VAL A 165 -9.44 7.61 2.00
CA VAL A 165 -10.00 7.39 3.35
C VAL A 165 -11.31 8.16 3.56
N GLN A 166 -11.42 9.41 3.12
CA GLN A 166 -12.66 10.16 3.29
C GLN A 166 -13.81 9.53 2.49
N THR A 167 -13.54 9.03 1.28
CA THR A 167 -14.50 8.31 0.45
C THR A 167 -14.92 7.00 1.11
N LEU A 168 -13.97 6.19 1.57
CA LEU A 168 -14.24 4.95 2.28
C LEU A 168 -15.13 5.17 3.53
N ILE A 169 -14.79 6.16 4.35
CA ILE A 169 -15.58 6.52 5.55
C ILE A 169 -17.00 6.97 5.17
N ARG A 170 -17.15 7.71 4.07
CA ARG A 170 -18.44 8.25 3.61
C ARG A 170 -19.33 7.17 3.01
N GLN A 171 -18.77 6.29 2.18
CA GLN A 171 -19.48 5.18 1.55
C GLN A 171 -19.95 4.18 2.60
N GLY A 172 -19.21 4.05 3.71
CA GLY A 172 -19.64 3.24 4.85
C GLY A 172 -19.80 1.76 4.52
N ILE A 173 -19.05 1.31 3.50
CA ILE A 173 -19.04 -0.05 2.94
C ILE A 173 -18.97 -1.10 4.06
#